data_AF-A0A410WXJ6-F1
#
_entry.id   AF-A0A410WXJ6-F1
#
_cell.length_a   1.000
_cell.length_b   1.000
_cell.length_c   1.000
_cell.angle_alpha   90.00
_cell.angle_beta   90.00
_cell.angle_gamma   90.00
#
_symmetry.space_group_name_H-M   'P 1'
#
loop_
_entity.id
_entity.type
_entity.pdbx_description
1 polymer ?
#
loop_
_entity_poly.entity_id
_entity_poly.type
_entity_poly.pdbx_seq_one_letter_code
_entity_poly.pdbx_strand_id
1 'polypeptide(L)' 'MKTSMSRKGSCWNNACVESFIGHLRTECLRLHTFSSEVQLTEAVERYIYFYNHERFQEKNKQP' A
#
# COMPACT_ATOMS: atom_id res chain seq x y z
N MET A 1 14.68 -24.42 21.35
CA MET A 1 13.56 -24.03 20.47
C MET A 1 13.43 -22.51 20.53
N LYS A 2 13.77 -21.79 19.44
CA LYS A 2 13.53 -20.34 19.36
C LYS A 2 12.09 -20.14 18.90
N THR A 3 11.21 -19.80 19.82
CA THR A 3 9.90 -19.24 19.46
C THR A 3 10.16 -17.88 18.82
N SER A 4 9.98 -17.80 17.50
CA SER A 4 9.88 -16.53 16.80
C SER A 4 8.54 -15.92 17.21
N MET A 5 8.53 -15.26 18.37
CA MET A 5 7.38 -14.51 18.85
C MET A 5 7.14 -13.39 17.85
N SER A 6 6.20 -13.64 16.93
CA SER A 6 5.53 -12.64 16.11
C SER A 6 5.18 -11.47 17.03
N ARG A 7 5.92 -10.35 16.89
CA ARG A 7 5.64 -9.14 17.68
C ARG A 7 4.16 -8.82 17.45
N LYS A 8 3.40 -8.65 18.53
CA LYS A 8 2.04 -8.12 18.50
C LYS A 8 1.99 -7.00 17.46
N GLY A 9 1.25 -7.19 16.37
CA GLY A 9 1.28 -6.27 15.23
C GLY A 9 1.05 -4.85 15.74
N SER A 10 2.06 -3.99 15.61
CA SER A 10 1.92 -2.59 15.99
C SER A 10 0.89 -1.96 15.05
N CYS A 11 -0.15 -1.32 15.59
CA CYS A 11 -1.15 -0.63 14.77
C CYS A 11 -0.51 0.41 13.83
N TRP A 12 0.65 0.94 14.20
CA TRP A 12 1.48 1.81 13.37
C TRP A 12 2.02 1.12 12.11
N ASN A 13 2.42 -0.15 12.22
CA ASN A 13 2.91 -0.93 11.09
C ASN A 13 1.74 -1.37 10.19
N ASN A 14 0.56 -1.58 10.78
CA ASN A 14 -0.65 -1.89 10.03
C ASN A 14 -1.25 -0.63 9.37
N ALA A 15 -1.16 0.54 9.99
CA ALA A 15 -1.79 1.76 9.51
C ALA A 15 -1.31 2.17 8.11
N CYS A 16 -0.03 1.99 7.80
CA CYS A 16 0.53 2.31 6.50
C CYS A 16 -0.02 1.37 5.40
N VAL A 17 -0.02 0.06 5.65
CA VAL A 17 -0.54 -0.93 4.69
C VAL A 17 -2.05 -0.84 4.53
N GLU A 18 -2.80 -0.62 5.61
CA GLU A 18 -4.25 -0.43 5.57
C GLU A 18 -4.61 0.84 4.77
N SER A 19 -3.86 1.92 4.98
CA SER A 19 -4.03 3.16 4.21
C SER A 19 -3.73 2.93 2.73
N PHE A 20 -2.63 2.24 2.43
CA PHE A 20 -2.28 1.86 1.06
C PHE A 20 -3.37 1.03 0.38
N ILE A 21 -3.91 0.01 1.05
CA ILE A 21 -4.96 -0.86 0.50
C ILE A 21 -6.26 -0.08 0.30
N GLY A 22 -6.61 0.83 1.22
CA GLY A 22 -7.77 1.71 1.08
C GLY A 22 -7.66 2.62 -0.16
N HIS A 23 -6.49 3.20 -0.37
CA HIS A 23 -6.18 4.03 -1.54
C HIS A 23 -6.19 3.21 -2.83
N LEU A 24 -5.51 2.07 -2.87
CA LEU A 24 -5.49 1.17 -4.01
C LEU A 24 -6.90 0.73 -4.41
N ARG A 25 -7.76 0.37 -3.45
CA ARG A 25 -9.14 -0.04 -3.73
C ARG A 25 -10.01 1.10 -4.25
N THR A 26 -9.85 2.31 -3.72
CA THR A 26 -10.72 3.46 -4.06
C THR A 26 -10.28 4.14 -5.36
N GLU A 27 -8.98 4.27 -5.58
CA GLU A 27 -8.41 5.02 -6.69
C GLU A 27 -8.07 4.12 -7.88
N CYS A 28 -7.56 2.90 -7.66
CA CYS A 28 -7.16 2.01 -8.74
C CYS A 28 -8.30 1.04 -9.11
N LEU A 29 -8.78 0.25 -8.15
CA LEU A 29 -9.73 -0.84 -8.41
C LEU A 29 -11.18 -0.39 -8.65
N ARG A 30 -11.58 0.76 -8.11
CA ARG A 30 -12.94 1.32 -8.32
C ARG A 30 -13.09 2.02 -9.67
N LEU A 31 -12.00 2.51 -10.25
CA LEU A 31 -12.00 3.28 -11.51
C LEU A 31 -11.62 2.42 -12.72
N HIS A 32 -11.05 1.23 -12.51
CA HIS A 32 -10.56 0.36 -13.59
C HIS A 32 -11.11 -1.06 -13.46
N THR A 33 -11.71 -1.56 -14.54
CA THR A 33 -12.02 -2.98 -14.72
C THR A 33 -10.87 -3.68 -15.43
N PHE A 34 -10.22 -4.61 -14.75
CA PHE A 34 -9.12 -5.38 -15.32
C PHE A 34 -9.66 -6.65 -15.99
N SER A 35 -9.34 -6.85 -17.27
CA SER A 35 -9.78 -8.03 -18.03
C SER A 35 -8.83 -9.24 -17.87
N SER A 36 -7.65 -9.05 -17.26
CA SER A 36 -6.66 -10.09 -17.06
C SER A 36 -5.86 -9.85 -15.78
N GLU A 37 -5.45 -10.93 -15.12
CA GLU A 37 -4.58 -10.90 -13.94
C GLU A 37 -3.26 -10.16 -14.21
N VAL A 38 -2.71 -10.29 -15.43
CA VAL A 38 -1.47 -9.60 -15.82
C VAL A 38 -1.64 -8.08 -15.76
N GLN A 39 -2.76 -7.56 -16.27
CA GLN A 39 -3.04 -6.12 -16.25
C GLN A 39 -3.27 -5.61 -14.83
N LEU A 40 -3.90 -6.43 -13.97
CA LEU A 40 -4.08 -6.11 -12.56
C LEU A 40 -2.72 -6.03 -11.85
N THR A 41 -1.85 -7.01 -12.06
CA THR A 41 -0.50 -7.03 -11.47
C THR A 41 0.32 -5.83 -11.91
N GLU A 42 0.37 -5.53 -13.22
CA GLU A 42 1.09 -4.35 -13.71
C GLU A 42 0.53 -3.04 -13.13
N ALA A 43 -0.79 -2.92 -13.00
CA ALA A 43 -1.41 -1.73 -12.41
C ALA A 43 -1.08 -1.58 -10.93
N VAL A 44 -1.07 -2.68 -10.17
CA VAL A 44 -0.66 -2.70 -8.77
C VAL A 44 0.82 -2.32 -8.63
N GLU A 45 1.71 -2.88 -9.45
CA GLU A 45 3.15 -2.56 -9.41
C GLU A 45 3.41 -1.08 -9.73
N ARG A 46 2.75 -0.54 -10.77
CA ARG A 46 2.82 0.89 -11.09
C ARG A 46 2.27 1.75 -9.96
N TYR A 47 1.18 1.34 -9.32
CA TYR A 47 0.60 2.07 -8.20
C TYR A 47 1.50 2.04 -6.96
N ILE A 48 2.17 0.92 -6.67
CA ILE A 48 3.18 0.81 -5.60
C ILE A 48 4.34 1.77 -5.88
N TYR A 49 4.85 1.80 -7.12
CA TYR A 49 5.92 2.72 -7.50
C TYR A 49 5.49 4.18 -7.31
N PHE A 50 4.33 4.56 -7.84
CA PHE A 50 3.76 5.89 -7.66
C PHE A 50 3.58 6.25 -6.17
N TYR A 51 3.02 5.35 -5.37
CA TYR A 51 2.76 5.56 -3.95
C TYR A 51 4.04 5.78 -3.14
N ASN A 52 5.12 5.07 -3.49
CA ASN A 52 6.41 5.13 -2.78
C ASN A 52 7.33 6.26 -3.27
N HIS A 53 7.29 6.60 -4.56
CA HIS A 53 8.26 7.52 -5.18
C HIS A 53 7.71 8.88 -5.56
N GLU A 54 6.44 8.96 -5.97
CA GLU A 54 5.87 10.17 -6.57
C GLU A 54 4.81 10.82 -5.69
N ARG A 55 4.17 10.05 -4.81
CA ARG A 55 3.20 10.59 -3.86
C ARG A 55 3.94 11.57 -2.95
N PHE A 56 3.58 12.85 -3.06
CA PHE A 56 3.92 13.87 -2.08
C PHE A 56 3.28 13.47 -0.74
N GLN A 57 3.96 12.60 0.01
CA GLN A 57 3.77 12.56 1.44
C GLN A 57 4.28 13.90 1.91
N GLU A 58 3.38 14.79 2.34
CA GLU A 58 3.76 15.96 3.11
C GLU A 58 4.69 15.43 4.20
N LYS A 59 5.99 15.63 4.00
CA LYS A 59 6.98 15.32 5.00
C LYS A 59 6.55 16.21 6.13
N ASN A 60 5.96 15.62 7.17
CA ASN A 60 5.71 16.28 8.43
C ASN A 60 7.02 17.01 8.77
N LYS A 61 7.05 18.31 8.50
CA LYS A 61 8.02 19.23 9.06
C LYS A 61 7.64 19.27 10.52
N GLN A 62 8.02 18.24 11.27
CA GLN A 62 8.13 18.37 12.70
C GLN A 62 9.31 19.33 12.91
N PRO A 63 9.10 20.50 13.52
CA PRO A 63 10.20 21.34 13.96
C PRO A 63 11.08 20.63 14.98
#